data_AF-A0A945GT96-F1
#
_entry.id   AF-A0A945GT96-F1
#
_cell.length_a   1.000
_cell.length_b   1.000
_cell.length_c   1.000
_cell.angle_alpha   90.00
_cell.angle_beta   90.00
_cell.angle_gamma   90.00
#
_symmetry.space_group_name_H-M   'P 1'
#
loop_
_entity.id
_entity.type
_entity.pdbx_description
1 polymer ?
#
loop_
_entity_poly.entity_id
_entity_poly.type
_entity_poly.pdbx_seq_one_letter_code
_entity_poly.pdbx_strand_id
1 'polypeptide(L)'
;MQAVVKTPRIEVNIKGEIPSKLISLLEEEFGENLQIAEESDEEKVNIFGTDWFQEIKTQTTPGDNLKIYRENHSLTQAKLGELLGGIPRQHISNMERGIRPISIKNARKLAEIFGISPAKFI
;
A
#
# COMPACT_ATOMS: atom_id res chain seq x y z
N MET A 1 -26.19 -43.25 43.70
CA MET A 1 -25.76 -42.03 42.99
C MET A 1 -25.11 -42.45 41.68
N GLN A 2 -25.77 -42.23 40.55
CA GLN A 2 -25.12 -42.36 39.24
C GLN A 2 -24.54 -40.98 38.88
N ALA A 3 -23.22 -40.90 38.81
CA ALA A 3 -22.55 -39.72 38.28
C ALA A 3 -22.56 -39.81 36.75
N VAL A 4 -23.39 -38.99 36.12
CA VAL A 4 -23.37 -38.81 34.66
C VAL A 4 -22.20 -37.85 34.35
N VAL A 5 -21.08 -38.40 33.90
CA VAL A 5 -19.93 -37.61 33.48
C VAL A 5 -20.21 -37.04 32.10
N LYS A 6 -20.21 -35.71 31.98
CA LYS A 6 -20.32 -35.03 30.68
C LYS A 6 -19.07 -35.31 29.87
N THR A 7 -19.22 -35.88 28.68
CA THR A 7 -18.12 -36.10 27.73
C THR A 7 -17.49 -34.74 27.37
N PRO A 8 -16.17 -34.55 27.51
CA PRO A 8 -15.51 -33.31 27.11
C PRO A 8 -15.64 -33.14 25.60
N ARG A 9 -15.86 -31.90 25.14
CA ARG A 9 -15.85 -31.57 23.70
C ARG A 9 -14.42 -31.77 23.19
N ILE A 10 -14.25 -32.61 22.18
CA ILE A 10 -12.96 -32.86 21.53
C ILE A 10 -12.82 -31.88 20.37
N GLU A 11 -11.74 -31.12 20.35
CA GLU A 11 -11.38 -30.21 19.25
C GLU A 11 -10.10 -30.74 18.59
N VAL A 12 -10.12 -30.91 17.27
CA VAL A 12 -8.98 -31.40 16.48
C VAL A 12 -8.66 -30.38 15.40
N ASN A 13 -7.44 -29.84 15.42
CA ASN A 13 -6.95 -28.87 14.45
C ASN A 13 -5.82 -29.51 13.61
N ILE A 14 -6.00 -29.59 12.28
CA ILE A 14 -5.02 -30.14 11.34
C ILE A 14 -4.60 -29.02 10.38
N LYS A 15 -3.28 -28.82 10.21
CA LYS A 15 -2.71 -27.80 9.31
C LYS A 15 -1.69 -28.41 8.35
N GLY A 16 -1.59 -27.87 7.13
CA GLY A 16 -0.65 -28.30 6.09
C GLY A 16 -1.33 -28.96 4.88
N GLU A 17 -0.57 -29.71 4.09
CA GLU A 17 -1.13 -30.52 3.00
C GLU A 17 -1.95 -31.68 3.56
N ILE A 18 -3.27 -31.57 3.49
CA ILE A 18 -4.19 -32.60 3.97
C ILE A 18 -4.55 -33.54 2.80
N PRO A 19 -4.23 -34.84 2.87
CA PRO A 19 -4.64 -35.81 1.87
C PRO A 19 -6.15 -35.82 1.65
N SER A 20 -6.60 -35.84 0.40
CA SER A 20 -8.03 -35.87 0.04
C SER A 20 -8.81 -37.01 0.71
N LYS A 21 -8.16 -38.17 0.90
CA LYS A 21 -8.74 -39.31 1.62
C LYS A 21 -9.11 -38.98 3.06
N LEU A 22 -8.33 -38.14 3.74
CA LEU A 22 -8.63 -37.71 5.10
C LEU A 22 -9.78 -36.70 5.11
N ILE A 23 -9.86 -35.81 4.12
CA ILE A 23 -10.96 -34.85 3.99
C ILE A 23 -12.28 -35.59 3.82
N SER A 24 -12.36 -36.54 2.88
CA SER A 24 -13.58 -37.32 2.64
C SER A 24 -14.01 -38.13 3.87
N LEU A 25 -13.06 -38.67 4.63
CA LEU A 25 -13.36 -39.39 5.87
C LEU A 25 -13.87 -38.44 6.97
N LEU A 26 -13.31 -37.24 7.08
CA LEU A 26 -13.80 -36.23 8.02
C LEU A 26 -15.19 -35.70 7.64
N GLU A 27 -15.47 -35.55 6.34
CA GLU A 27 -16.80 -35.18 5.84
C GLU A 27 -17.86 -36.24 6.20
N GLU A 28 -17.53 -37.52 6.05
CA GLU A 28 -18.42 -38.64 6.39
C GLU A 28 -18.70 -38.71 7.91
N GLU A 29 -17.67 -38.55 8.74
CA GLU A 29 -17.77 -38.72 10.19
C GLU A 29 -18.33 -37.48 10.91
N PHE A 30 -17.97 -36.27 10.48
CA PHE A 30 -18.30 -35.03 11.20
C PHE A 30 -19.40 -34.20 10.53
N GLY A 31 -19.71 -34.44 9.26
CA GLY A 31 -20.80 -33.79 8.53
C GLY A 31 -20.81 -32.26 8.67
N GLU A 32 -21.96 -31.70 9.08
CA GLU A 32 -22.16 -30.25 9.26
C GLU A 32 -21.27 -29.60 10.33
N ASN A 33 -20.65 -30.40 11.20
CA ASN A 33 -19.74 -29.88 12.24
C ASN A 33 -18.30 -29.70 11.74
N LEU A 34 -18.00 -30.18 10.52
CA LEU A 34 -16.68 -29.99 9.90
C LEU A 34 -16.56 -28.57 9.34
N GLN A 35 -15.51 -27.85 9.75
CA GLN A 35 -15.13 -26.57 9.18
C GLN A 35 -13.82 -26.74 8.43
N ILE A 36 -13.85 -26.55 7.11
CA ILE A 36 -12.66 -26.51 6.26
C ILE A 36 -12.40 -25.05 5.93
N ALA A 37 -11.27 -24.52 6.40
CA ALA A 37 -10.77 -23.21 6.02
C ALA A 37 -9.52 -23.41 5.16
N GLU A 38 -9.56 -22.96 3.92
CA GLU A 38 -8.35 -22.80 3.14
C GLU A 38 -7.61 -21.58 3.68
N GLU A 39 -6.49 -21.78 4.37
CA GLU A 39 -5.51 -20.72 4.62
C GLU A 39 -4.90 -20.36 3.26
N SER A 40 -5.60 -19.56 2.45
CA SER A 40 -5.02 -18.95 1.26
C SER A 40 -4.07 -17.83 1.70
N ASP A 41 -2.87 -18.21 2.15
CA ASP A 41 -1.84 -17.27 2.58
C ASP A 41 -1.26 -16.40 1.45
N GLU A 42 -1.83 -16.42 0.23
CA GLU A 42 -1.26 -15.73 -0.92
C GLU A 42 -2.27 -15.12 -1.92
N GLU A 43 -3.43 -14.62 -1.48
CA GLU A 43 -4.11 -13.63 -2.34
C GLU A 43 -3.30 -12.31 -2.33
N LYS A 44 -2.33 -12.22 -3.24
CA LYS A 44 -1.60 -10.98 -3.53
C LYS A 44 -2.60 -9.93 -4.00
N VAL A 45 -3.03 -9.09 -3.07
CA VAL A 45 -3.88 -7.95 -3.40
C VAL A 45 -3.08 -6.97 -4.24
N ASN A 46 -3.62 -6.59 -5.40
CA ASN A 46 -3.05 -5.50 -6.18
C ASN A 46 -3.20 -4.19 -5.39
N ILE A 47 -2.11 -3.71 -4.80
CA ILE A 47 -2.12 -2.51 -3.96
C ILE A 47 -2.66 -1.28 -4.70
N PHE A 48 -2.43 -1.19 -6.02
CA PHE A 48 -2.92 -0.09 -6.85
C PHE A 48 -4.43 -0.14 -7.06
N GLY A 49 -5.08 -1.28 -6.85
CA GLY A 49 -6.53 -1.44 -6.93
C GLY A 49 -7.26 -1.19 -5.61
N THR A 50 -6.53 -0.98 -4.51
CA THR A 50 -7.14 -0.78 -3.20
C THR A 50 -7.75 0.63 -3.07
N ASP A 51 -8.87 0.72 -2.35
CA ASP A 51 -9.53 2.00 -2.06
C ASP A 51 -8.59 2.99 -1.38
N TRP A 52 -7.81 2.50 -0.42
CA TRP A 52 -6.77 3.27 0.26
C TRP A 52 -5.78 3.90 -0.73
N PHE A 53 -5.24 3.12 -1.67
CA PHE A 53 -4.28 3.67 -2.64
C PHE A 53 -4.93 4.70 -3.56
N GLN A 54 -6.16 4.45 -4.02
CA GLN A 54 -6.89 5.40 -4.87
C GLN A 54 -7.20 6.70 -4.13
N GLU A 55 -7.55 6.62 -2.84
CA GLU A 55 -7.76 7.79 -1.99
C GLU A 55 -6.48 8.60 -1.84
N ILE A 56 -5.36 7.98 -1.47
CA ILE A 56 -4.08 8.67 -1.37
C ILE A 56 -3.67 9.29 -2.72
N LYS A 57 -3.85 8.56 -3.81
CA LYS A 57 -3.51 9.03 -5.16
C LYS A 57 -4.35 10.25 -5.57
N THR A 58 -5.63 10.31 -5.21
CA THR A 58 -6.50 11.45 -5.54
C THR A 58 -6.21 12.67 -4.68
N GLN A 59 -5.77 12.47 -3.44
CA GLN A 59 -5.38 13.57 -2.53
C GLN A 59 -3.98 14.12 -2.80
N THR A 60 -3.10 13.34 -3.44
CA THR A 60 -1.71 13.74 -3.72
C THR A 60 -1.66 14.87 -4.74
N THR A 61 -1.12 16.02 -4.35
CA THR A 61 -0.97 17.18 -5.22
C THR A 61 0.38 17.20 -5.94
N PRO A 62 0.53 18.01 -7.01
CA PRO A 62 1.84 18.28 -7.61
C PRO A 62 2.89 18.83 -6.62
N GLY A 63 2.44 19.60 -5.62
CA GLY A 63 3.29 20.13 -4.55
C GLY A 63 3.82 19.04 -3.63
N ASP A 64 2.98 18.07 -3.28
CA ASP A 64 3.38 16.90 -2.49
C ASP A 64 4.42 16.07 -3.24
N ASN A 65 4.17 15.80 -4.53
CA ASN A 65 5.13 15.11 -5.38
C ASN A 65 6.48 15.85 -5.42
N LEU A 66 6.47 17.17 -5.61
CA LEU A 66 7.69 17.97 -5.59
C LEU A 66 8.49 17.79 -4.30
N LYS A 67 7.82 17.86 -3.14
CA LYS A 67 8.45 17.67 -1.83
C LYS A 67 9.05 16.27 -1.70
N ILE A 68 8.28 15.23 -2.05
CA ILE A 68 8.69 13.83 -1.96
C ILE A 68 9.94 13.58 -2.82
N TYR A 69 9.93 14.00 -4.09
CA TYR A 69 11.09 13.79 -4.97
C TYR A 69 12.31 14.58 -4.51
N ARG A 70 12.12 15.82 -4.02
CA ARG A 70 13.20 16.61 -3.44
C ARG A 70 13.84 15.88 -2.25
N GLU A 71 13.04 15.35 -1.34
CA GLU A 71 13.50 14.66 -0.12
C GLU A 71 14.16 13.32 -0.46
N ASN A 72 13.62 12.55 -1.40
CA ASN A 72 14.22 11.32 -1.89
C ASN A 72 15.61 11.56 -2.52
N HIS A 73 15.83 12.74 -3.09
CA HIS A 73 17.15 13.15 -3.62
C HIS A 73 18.02 13.89 -2.60
N SER A 74 17.61 13.93 -1.32
CA SER A 74 18.33 14.61 -0.23
C SER A 74 18.62 16.09 -0.52
N LEU A 75 17.78 16.76 -1.31
CA LEU A 75 17.96 18.15 -1.68
C LEU A 75 17.27 19.09 -0.68
N THR A 76 17.92 20.20 -0.35
CA THR A 76 17.24 21.30 0.35
C THR A 76 16.38 22.10 -0.63
N GLN A 77 15.37 22.81 -0.14
CA GLN A 77 14.55 23.71 -0.96
C GLN A 77 15.40 24.80 -1.66
N ALA A 78 16.46 25.27 -0.99
CA ALA A 78 17.38 26.24 -1.57
C ALA A 78 18.17 25.62 -2.73
N LYS A 79 18.70 24.39 -2.52
CA LYS A 79 19.47 23.70 -3.56
C LYS A 79 18.64 23.38 -4.79
N LEU A 80 17.39 22.93 -4.60
CA LEU A 80 16.48 22.71 -5.71
C LEU A 80 16.18 24.02 -6.46
N GLY A 81 16.02 25.12 -5.73
CA GLY A 81 15.86 26.44 -6.31
C GLY A 81 17.03 26.84 -7.23
N GLU A 82 18.27 26.61 -6.79
CA GLU A 82 19.47 26.81 -7.61
C GLU A 82 19.42 25.99 -8.92
N LEU A 83 19.14 24.69 -8.81
CA LEU A 83 19.07 23.77 -9.96
C LEU A 83 17.99 24.16 -10.98
N LEU A 84 16.89 24.76 -10.52
CA LEU A 84 15.82 25.24 -11.40
C LEU A 84 16.14 26.57 -12.13
N GLY A 85 17.33 27.12 -11.89
CA GLY A 85 17.81 28.37 -12.48
C GLY A 85 17.72 29.56 -11.52
N GLY A 86 18.10 29.35 -10.26
CA GLY A 86 18.17 30.43 -9.26
C GLY A 86 16.81 30.85 -8.70
N ILE A 87 15.85 29.94 -8.61
CA ILE A 87 14.56 30.21 -7.97
C ILE A 87 14.77 30.38 -6.45
N PRO A 88 14.24 31.44 -5.81
CA PRO A 88 14.36 31.61 -4.37
C PRO A 88 13.76 30.43 -3.59
N ARG A 89 14.42 30.03 -2.49
CA ARG A 89 13.93 28.97 -1.57
C ARG A 89 12.43 29.14 -1.23
N GLN A 90 11.99 30.36 -0.95
CA GLN A 90 10.60 30.65 -0.60
C GLN A 90 9.60 30.26 -1.70
N HIS A 91 9.98 30.38 -2.98
CA HIS A 91 9.12 29.95 -4.08
C HIS A 91 9.00 28.43 -4.12
N ILE A 92 10.08 27.70 -3.87
CA ILE A 92 10.02 26.23 -3.77
C ILE A 92 9.12 25.81 -2.61
N SER A 93 9.27 26.44 -1.45
CA SER A 93 8.37 26.21 -0.31
C SER A 93 6.90 26.54 -0.62
N ASN A 94 6.64 27.60 -1.39
CA ASN A 94 5.27 27.93 -1.80
C ASN A 94 4.72 26.93 -2.82
N MET A 95 5.56 26.37 -3.70
CA MET A 95 5.16 25.31 -4.64
C MET A 95 4.83 24.02 -3.89
N GLU A 96 5.68 23.61 -2.95
CA GLU A 96 5.45 22.40 -2.14
C GLU A 96 4.19 22.48 -1.27
N ARG A 97 3.81 23.69 -0.84
CA ARG A 97 2.57 23.94 -0.07
C ARG A 97 1.34 24.18 -0.94
N GLY A 98 1.45 24.08 -2.28
CA GLY A 98 0.35 24.37 -3.20
C GLY A 98 -0.08 25.84 -3.28
N ILE A 99 0.59 26.76 -2.55
CA ILE A 99 0.30 28.21 -2.57
C ILE A 99 0.66 28.80 -3.93
N ARG A 100 1.75 28.30 -4.54
CA ARG A 100 2.21 28.72 -5.86
C ARG A 100 2.10 27.55 -6.83
N PRO A 101 1.49 27.72 -8.01
CA PRO A 101 1.47 26.66 -9.01
C PRO A 101 2.87 26.40 -9.57
N ILE A 102 3.13 25.15 -9.96
CA ILE A 102 4.33 24.76 -10.70
C ILE A 102 4.06 25.04 -12.18
N SER A 103 4.88 25.87 -12.81
CA SER A 103 4.73 26.16 -14.25
C SER A 103 5.15 24.95 -15.08
N ILE A 104 4.59 24.79 -16.28
CA ILE A 104 4.97 23.72 -17.23
C ILE A 104 6.48 23.72 -17.50
N LYS A 105 7.09 24.92 -17.60
CA LYS A 105 8.54 25.08 -17.77
C LYS A 105 9.32 24.47 -16.59
N ASN A 106 8.88 24.72 -15.36
CA ASN A 106 9.52 24.16 -14.18
C ASN A 106 9.24 22.67 -14.04
N ALA A 107 8.01 22.21 -14.35
CA ALA A 107 7.66 20.79 -14.35
C ALA A 107 8.57 19.97 -15.28
N ARG A 108 8.92 20.50 -16.46
CA ARG A 108 9.87 19.87 -17.39
C ARG A 108 11.29 19.81 -16.82
N LYS A 109 11.78 20.90 -16.22
CA LYS A 109 13.08 20.90 -15.56
C LYS A 109 13.13 19.93 -14.38
N LEU A 110 12.07 19.87 -13.57
CA LEU A 110 11.96 18.93 -12.45
C LEU A 110 11.98 17.48 -12.94
N ALA A 111 11.27 17.20 -14.03
CA ALA A 111 11.31 15.89 -14.70
C ALA A 111 12.72 15.50 -15.15
N GLU A 112 13.47 16.45 -15.72
CA GLU A 112 14.88 16.23 -16.09
C GLU A 112 15.77 15.99 -14.86
N ILE A 113 15.62 16.79 -13.79
CA ILE A 113 16.42 16.65 -12.56
C ILE A 113 16.17 15.30 -11.88
N PHE A 114 14.91 14.84 -11.86
CA PHE A 114 14.50 13.64 -11.12
C PHE A 114 14.41 12.37 -12.00
N GLY A 115 14.57 12.49 -13.33
CA GLY A 115 14.48 11.36 -14.25
C GLY A 115 13.08 10.74 -14.35
N ILE A 116 12.02 11.55 -14.27
CA ILE A 116 10.62 11.09 -14.27
C ILE A 116 9.75 11.85 -15.27
N SER A 117 8.49 11.46 -15.43
CA SER A 117 7.53 12.20 -16.28
C SER A 117 7.13 13.55 -15.67
N PRO A 118 7.06 14.64 -16.47
CA PRO A 118 6.60 15.95 -16.00
C PRO A 118 5.14 15.97 -15.53
N ALA A 119 4.33 14.98 -15.92
CA ALA A 119 2.95 14.82 -15.46
C ALA A 119 2.84 14.65 -13.93
N LYS A 120 3.94 14.33 -13.23
CA LYS A 120 3.97 14.28 -11.76
C LYS A 120 3.89 15.67 -11.11
N PHE A 121 4.12 16.73 -11.87
CA PHE A 121 4.20 18.11 -11.37
C PHE A 121 3.16 19.04 -12.03
N ILE A 122 2.13 18.49 -12.68
CA ILE A 122 1.05 19.20 -13.37
C ILE A 122 -0.28 18.89 -12.68
#